data_AF-A0A9J7DU71-F1
#
_entry.id   AF-A0A9J7DU71-F1
#
_cell.length_a   1.000
_cell.length_b   1.000
_cell.length_c   1.000
_cell.angle_alpha   90.00
_cell.angle_beta   90.00
_cell.angle_gamma   90.00
#
_symmetry.space_group_name_H-M   'P 1'
#
loop_
_entity.id
_entity.type
_entity.pdbx_description
1 polymer ?
#
loop_
_entity_poly.entity_id
_entity_poly.type
_entity_poly.pdbx_seq_one_letter_code
_entity_poly.pdbx_strand_id
1 'polypeptide(L)'
;MVSKYFLLFLIPALVECRISVKITAAESESEAEIEYAGENVEIISDRERETFDIGDRSLKRAVEKFANSEPTDVYVKSPTPWNDVYKTYKWEQVKRVLRPIRTRVLGVHTKPVIVATREFENHSGIKAKYNAAIFHEITETFSNTWSVGGELEVGQEITYSVNFGAGSAGGTTKFSYAAKWGNDTTREKSATLGSSTSVEVELNPGQAVIASLTATQGTLDVEVDYEARLQGVVFANYRNKYKDHYFWAFPITSVQSAGGLPRTITSTEKISIGFYTSARVDIKDKVTTGRLKVAPAGFVRTKPQHFG
;
A
#
# COMPACT_ATOMS: atom_id res chain seq x y z
N MET A 1 24.31 -39.49 -23.86
CA MET A 1 23.03 -38.80 -23.66
C MET A 1 22.80 -38.64 -22.16
N VAL A 2 23.30 -37.56 -21.57
CA VAL A 2 23.09 -37.23 -20.16
C VAL A 2 22.98 -35.71 -20.05
N SER A 3 21.92 -35.29 -19.34
CA SER A 3 21.75 -34.01 -18.65
C SER A 3 21.87 -32.72 -19.47
N LYS A 4 20.73 -32.28 -20.01
CA LYS A 4 20.33 -30.87 -19.99
C LYS A 4 19.18 -30.76 -18.99
N TYR A 5 19.04 -29.63 -18.32
CA TYR A 5 18.00 -29.31 -17.32
C TYR A 5 18.31 -29.69 -15.86
N PHE A 6 19.27 -28.98 -15.27
CA PHE A 6 19.19 -28.59 -13.86
C PHE A 6 19.70 -27.17 -13.71
N LEU A 7 18.91 -26.21 -14.22
CA LEU A 7 19.17 -24.78 -14.06
C LEU A 7 17.84 -24.05 -13.88
N LEU A 8 17.16 -24.32 -12.77
CA LEU A 8 16.04 -23.55 -12.25
C LEU A 8 16.01 -23.80 -10.74
N PHE A 9 15.77 -22.73 -9.96
CA PHE A 9 15.89 -22.63 -8.49
C PHE A 9 17.25 -22.21 -7.93
N LEU A 10 17.83 -21.14 -8.49
CA LEU A 10 18.59 -20.15 -7.73
C LEU A 10 18.19 -18.76 -8.24
N ILE A 11 16.89 -18.44 -8.17
CA ILE A 11 16.51 -17.04 -8.01
C ILE A 11 17.03 -16.69 -6.61
N PRO A 12 17.88 -15.68 -6.43
CA PRO A 12 18.35 -15.35 -5.10
C PRO A 12 17.13 -15.11 -4.22
N ALA A 13 17.04 -15.84 -3.10
CA ALA A 13 16.12 -15.59 -2.00
C ALA A 13 16.49 -14.27 -1.27
N LEU A 14 16.81 -13.25 -2.05
CA LEU A 14 16.83 -11.84 -1.75
C LEU A 14 15.57 -11.25 -2.39
N VAL A 15 14.42 -11.90 -2.19
CA VAL A 15 13.17 -11.15 -2.19
C VAL A 15 13.29 -10.28 -0.96
N GLU A 16 13.71 -9.04 -1.20
CA GLU A 16 13.75 -7.93 -0.28
C GLU A 16 12.69 -8.12 0.83
N CYS A 17 13.12 -8.31 2.08
CA CYS A 17 12.26 -8.32 3.28
C CYS A 17 11.67 -6.92 3.47
N ARG A 18 10.89 -6.47 2.50
CA ARG A 18 10.25 -5.18 2.48
C ARG A 18 8.75 -5.40 2.48
N ILE A 19 8.07 -4.66 3.33
CA ILE A 19 6.61 -4.71 3.38
C ILE A 19 6.08 -4.17 2.05
N SER A 20 5.23 -4.95 1.42
CA SER A 20 4.54 -4.58 0.18
C SER A 20 3.04 -4.82 0.32
N VAL A 21 2.26 -3.86 -0.17
CA VAL A 21 0.79 -3.93 -0.24
C VAL A 21 0.39 -3.68 -1.68
N LYS A 22 -0.22 -4.67 -2.32
CA LYS A 22 -0.75 -4.57 -3.67
C LYS A 22 -2.26 -4.52 -3.61
N ILE A 23 -2.85 -3.56 -4.31
CA ILE A 23 -4.28 -3.32 -4.29
C ILE A 23 -4.76 -3.33 -5.74
N THR A 24 -5.77 -4.14 -6.03
CA THR A 24 -6.51 -4.13 -7.28
C THR A 24 -7.84 -3.44 -7.04
N ALA A 25 -7.98 -2.21 -7.54
CA ALA A 25 -9.22 -1.46 -7.49
C ALA A 25 -10.18 -1.89 -8.60
N ALA A 26 -11.46 -2.05 -8.24
CA ALA A 26 -12.53 -2.53 -9.12
C ALA A 26 -13.87 -1.87 -8.77
N GLU A 27 -14.88 -2.04 -9.63
CA GLU A 27 -16.21 -1.41 -9.47
C GLU A 27 -17.07 -2.08 -8.38
N SER A 28 -16.65 -3.25 -7.89
CA SER A 28 -17.34 -4.01 -6.84
C SER A 28 -16.37 -4.58 -5.82
N GLU A 29 -16.85 -4.82 -4.60
CA GLU A 29 -16.03 -5.43 -3.53
C GLU A 29 -15.57 -6.84 -3.87
N SER A 30 -16.38 -7.62 -4.61
CA SER A 30 -16.04 -9.00 -5.01
C SER A 30 -14.92 -9.08 -6.04
N GLU A 31 -14.62 -7.98 -6.72
CA GLU A 31 -13.55 -7.88 -7.72
C GLU A 31 -12.33 -7.13 -7.19
N ALA A 32 -12.47 -6.46 -6.04
CA ALA A 32 -11.36 -5.80 -5.37
C ALA A 32 -10.48 -6.85 -4.68
N GLU A 33 -9.16 -6.73 -4.87
CA GLU A 33 -8.19 -7.68 -4.32
C GLU A 33 -7.08 -6.94 -3.59
N ILE A 34 -6.63 -7.48 -2.47
CA ILE A 34 -5.51 -6.92 -1.71
C ILE A 34 -4.56 -8.06 -1.36
N GLU A 35 -3.35 -7.97 -1.88
CA GLU A 35 -2.23 -8.84 -1.50
C GLU A 35 -1.26 -8.08 -0.61
N TYR A 36 -0.67 -8.76 0.37
CA TYR A 36 0.39 -8.20 1.19
C TYR A 36 1.49 -9.23 1.44
N ALA A 37 2.72 -8.75 1.59
CA ALA A 37 3.87 -9.60 1.87
C ALA A 37 5.00 -8.82 2.55
N GLY A 38 5.95 -9.57 3.10
CA GLY A 38 7.18 -9.03 3.68
C GLY A 38 7.05 -8.68 5.16
N GLU A 39 8.19 -8.31 5.74
CA GLU A 39 8.33 -7.88 7.12
C GLU A 39 9.51 -6.93 7.21
N ASN A 40 9.49 -5.98 8.13
CA ASN A 40 10.65 -5.16 8.45
C ASN A 40 11.25 -5.64 9.78
N VAL A 41 12.55 -5.96 9.76
CA VAL A 41 13.28 -6.50 10.91
C VAL A 41 14.47 -5.61 11.24
N GLU A 42 14.45 -5.01 12.42
CA GLU A 42 15.49 -4.08 12.88
C GLU A 42 15.88 -4.36 14.34
N ILE A 43 17.11 -4.04 14.72
CA ILE A 43 17.52 -4.10 16.14
C ILE A 43 16.67 -3.10 16.91
N ILE A 44 16.16 -3.52 18.07
CA ILE A 44 15.22 -2.69 18.82
C ILE A 44 15.81 -1.32 19.21
N SER A 45 15.06 -0.25 18.97
CA SER A 45 15.43 1.10 19.40
C SER A 45 15.08 1.35 20.87
N ASP A 46 15.56 2.45 21.46
CA ASP A 46 15.19 2.77 22.84
C ASP A 46 13.73 3.22 22.96
N ARG A 47 13.19 3.88 21.94
CA ARG A 47 11.77 4.24 21.84
C ARG A 47 10.87 3.00 21.80
N GLU A 48 11.28 1.98 21.06
CA GLU A 48 10.54 0.72 20.99
C GLU A 48 10.58 -0.06 22.31
N ARG A 49 11.65 0.08 23.10
CA ARG A 49 11.70 -0.53 24.44
C ARG A 49 10.63 0.02 25.36
N GLU A 50 10.27 1.30 25.22
CA GLU A 50 9.15 1.90 25.95
C GLU A 50 7.82 1.32 25.47
N THR A 51 7.62 1.26 24.14
CA THR A 51 6.41 0.69 23.53
C THR A 51 6.15 -0.77 23.94
N PHE A 52 7.19 -1.58 24.12
CA PHE A 52 7.08 -2.98 24.57
C PHE A 52 7.21 -3.15 26.10
N ASP A 53 7.30 -2.07 26.87
CA ASP A 53 7.54 -2.07 28.33
C ASP A 53 8.73 -2.96 28.74
N ILE A 54 9.84 -2.87 27.99
CA ILE A 54 11.12 -3.55 28.27
C ILE A 54 12.24 -2.54 28.54
N GLY A 55 11.89 -1.43 29.19
CA GLY A 55 12.85 -0.59 29.89
C GLY A 55 13.57 -1.36 31.00
N ASP A 56 14.71 -0.85 31.49
CA ASP A 56 15.63 -1.58 32.37
C ASP A 56 14.93 -2.25 33.57
N ARG A 57 14.05 -1.51 34.26
CA ARG A 57 13.33 -2.01 35.43
C ARG A 57 12.35 -3.14 35.08
N SER A 58 11.49 -2.92 34.08
CA SER A 58 10.46 -3.88 33.67
C SER A 58 11.09 -5.16 33.13
N LEU A 59 12.12 -5.01 32.28
CA LEU A 59 12.87 -6.14 31.73
C LEU A 59 13.61 -6.93 32.81
N LYS A 60 14.28 -6.25 33.75
CA LYS A 60 15.00 -6.91 34.84
C LYS A 60 14.06 -7.77 35.69
N ARG A 61 12.89 -7.22 36.06
CA ARG A 61 11.84 -7.94 36.78
C ARG A 61 11.27 -9.11 35.98
N ALA A 62 11.10 -8.95 34.67
CA ALA A 62 10.64 -10.03 33.81
C ALA A 62 11.65 -11.18 33.71
N VAL A 63 12.95 -10.86 33.63
CA VAL A 63 14.03 -11.86 33.69
C VAL A 63 14.07 -12.54 35.05
N GLU A 64 13.92 -11.80 36.15
CA GLU A 64 13.85 -12.37 37.49
C GLU A 64 12.72 -13.39 37.62
N LYS A 65 11.51 -13.04 37.17
CA LYS A 65 10.36 -13.96 37.13
C LYS A 65 10.61 -15.18 36.26
N PHE A 66 11.25 -15.00 35.10
CA PHE A 66 11.55 -16.09 34.18
C PHE A 66 12.60 -17.06 34.72
N ALA A 67 13.70 -16.54 35.26
CA ALA A 67 14.84 -17.31 35.73
C ALA A 67 14.70 -17.77 37.20
N ASN A 68 13.72 -17.24 37.93
CA ASN A 68 13.57 -17.39 39.37
C ASN A 68 14.85 -16.99 40.13
N SER A 69 15.52 -15.94 39.66
CA SER A 69 16.74 -15.38 40.24
C SER A 69 16.93 -13.95 39.75
N GLU A 70 17.27 -13.03 40.64
CA GLU A 70 17.49 -11.63 40.27
C GLU A 70 18.82 -11.48 39.50
N PRO A 71 18.81 -11.02 38.24
CA PRO A 71 20.05 -10.67 37.54
C PRO A 71 20.65 -9.37 38.12
N THR A 72 21.92 -9.09 37.85
CA THR A 72 22.50 -7.78 38.16
C THR A 72 22.01 -6.75 37.17
N ASP A 73 22.22 -7.00 35.88
CA ASP A 73 21.86 -6.16 34.74
C ASP A 73 21.26 -7.01 33.61
N VAL A 74 20.54 -6.36 32.71
CA VAL A 74 19.94 -6.98 31.55
C VAL A 74 20.11 -6.08 30.32
N TYR A 75 20.35 -6.69 29.17
CA TYR A 75 20.57 -5.99 27.90
C TYR A 75 19.78 -6.65 26.80
N VAL A 76 19.37 -5.84 25.82
CA VAL A 76 18.63 -6.29 24.63
C VAL A 76 19.43 -6.10 23.34
N LYS A 77 20.50 -5.30 23.39
CA LYS A 77 21.33 -4.96 22.23
C LYS A 77 22.76 -4.63 22.64
N SER A 78 23.65 -4.64 21.66
CA SER A 78 25.04 -4.18 21.75
C SER A 78 25.13 -2.65 21.87
N PRO A 79 26.25 -2.11 22.39
CA PRO A 79 27.34 -2.82 23.05
C PRO A 79 27.01 -3.17 24.51
N THR A 80 27.59 -4.25 25.03
CA THR A 80 27.50 -4.61 26.46
C THR A 80 28.86 -4.41 27.16
N PRO A 81 28.90 -4.12 28.48
CA PRO A 81 30.15 -3.80 29.19
C PRO A 81 31.26 -4.87 29.13
N TRP A 82 30.93 -6.14 28.96
CA TRP A 82 31.90 -7.26 28.94
C TRP A 82 32.41 -7.59 27.54
N ASN A 83 33.02 -6.60 26.87
CA ASN A 83 33.53 -6.75 25.51
C ASN A 83 32.45 -7.22 24.51
N ASP A 84 31.24 -6.66 24.62
CA ASP A 84 30.09 -6.96 23.76
C ASP A 84 29.77 -8.46 23.63
N VAL A 85 29.03 -8.98 24.61
CA VAL A 85 28.62 -10.39 24.74
C VAL A 85 27.87 -10.88 23.49
N TYR A 86 27.04 -10.03 22.88
CA TYR A 86 26.33 -10.39 21.64
C TYR A 86 27.29 -10.72 20.50
N LYS A 87 28.37 -9.95 20.35
CA LYS A 87 29.41 -10.23 19.34
C LYS A 87 30.29 -11.40 19.74
N THR A 88 30.74 -11.44 20.99
CA THR A 88 31.66 -12.48 21.51
C THR A 88 31.06 -13.87 21.40
N TYR A 89 29.80 -14.05 21.80
CA TYR A 89 29.11 -15.35 21.78
C TYR A 89 28.20 -15.54 20.57
N LYS A 90 28.20 -14.60 19.62
CA LYS A 90 27.32 -14.60 18.43
C LYS A 90 25.85 -14.76 18.78
N TRP A 91 25.43 -14.16 19.89
CA TRP A 91 24.02 -14.16 20.30
C TRP A 91 23.21 -13.19 19.45
N GLU A 92 21.96 -13.55 19.19
CA GLU A 92 21.06 -12.68 18.46
C GLU A 92 20.54 -11.55 19.36
N GLN A 93 20.92 -10.31 19.03
CA GLN A 93 20.34 -9.12 19.66
C GLN A 93 18.82 -9.11 19.48
N VAL A 94 18.12 -8.50 20.43
CA VAL A 94 16.67 -8.34 20.31
C VAL A 94 16.35 -7.45 19.12
N LYS A 95 15.47 -7.96 18.26
CA LYS A 95 14.99 -7.29 17.06
C LYS A 95 13.49 -7.10 17.14
N ARG A 96 13.00 -5.96 16.63
CA ARG A 96 11.61 -5.79 16.26
C ARG A 96 11.36 -6.45 14.91
N VAL A 97 10.25 -7.17 14.78
CA VAL A 97 9.69 -7.64 13.51
C VAL A 97 8.33 -6.98 13.34
N LEU A 98 8.16 -6.16 12.31
CA LEU A 98 6.88 -5.57 11.91
C LEU A 98 6.40 -6.23 10.62
N ARG A 99 5.15 -6.66 10.55
CA ARG A 99 4.56 -7.23 9.34
C ARG A 99 3.06 -6.95 9.23
N PRO A 100 2.51 -6.86 8.01
CA PRO A 100 1.08 -6.95 7.79
C PRO A 100 0.57 -8.35 8.18
N ILE A 101 -0.58 -8.41 8.84
CA ILE A 101 -1.18 -9.66 9.33
C ILE A 101 -2.59 -9.90 8.79
N ARG A 102 -3.28 -8.85 8.31
CA ARG A 102 -4.63 -8.95 7.78
C ARG A 102 -4.94 -7.75 6.88
N THR A 103 -5.73 -7.98 5.84
CA THR A 103 -6.30 -6.93 4.99
C THR A 103 -7.81 -7.11 4.86
N ARG A 104 -8.52 -6.01 4.61
CA ARG A 104 -9.98 -6.00 4.43
C ARG A 104 -10.37 -4.90 3.44
N VAL A 105 -11.30 -5.20 2.54
CA VAL A 105 -12.03 -4.16 1.81
C VAL A 105 -13.12 -3.64 2.75
N LEU A 106 -13.12 -2.32 2.99
CA LEU A 106 -14.13 -1.66 3.82
C LEU A 106 -15.36 -1.24 3.00
N GLY A 107 -15.15 -0.93 1.72
CA GLY A 107 -16.22 -0.59 0.81
C GLY A 107 -15.72 -0.19 -0.57
N VAL A 108 -16.60 -0.31 -1.55
CA VAL A 108 -16.43 0.26 -2.89
C VAL A 108 -17.61 1.19 -3.17
N HIS A 109 -17.30 2.44 -3.48
CA HIS A 109 -18.29 3.48 -3.74
C HIS A 109 -18.14 4.00 -5.16
N THR A 110 -19.14 3.77 -6.00
CA THR A 110 -19.09 4.18 -7.42
C THR A 110 -20.28 5.04 -7.80
N LYS A 111 -20.05 5.98 -8.73
CA LYS A 111 -21.11 6.77 -9.36
C LYS A 111 -20.76 7.13 -10.80
N PRO A 112 -21.73 7.14 -11.73
CA PRO A 112 -21.51 7.67 -13.06
C PRO A 112 -21.32 9.19 -13.00
N VAL A 113 -20.37 9.72 -13.77
CA VAL A 113 -20.06 11.14 -13.86
C VAL A 113 -19.91 11.58 -15.31
N ILE A 114 -20.34 12.80 -15.62
CA ILE A 114 -19.97 13.49 -16.86
C ILE A 114 -18.67 14.23 -16.57
N VAL A 115 -17.59 13.81 -17.21
CA VAL A 115 -16.25 14.34 -17.03
C VAL A 115 -16.05 15.61 -17.86
N ALA A 116 -16.56 15.63 -19.09
CA ALA A 116 -16.47 16.78 -19.98
C ALA A 116 -17.59 16.77 -21.02
N THR A 117 -17.96 17.95 -21.50
CA THR A 117 -18.95 18.13 -22.57
C THR A 117 -18.41 19.03 -23.67
N ARG A 118 -18.82 18.76 -24.92
CA ARG A 118 -18.65 19.66 -26.05
C ARG A 118 -19.93 19.71 -26.86
N GLU A 119 -20.25 20.90 -27.34
CA GLU A 119 -21.40 21.11 -28.22
C GLU A 119 -20.93 21.36 -29.64
N PHE A 120 -21.66 20.83 -30.61
CA PHE A 120 -21.44 21.04 -32.03
C PHE A 120 -22.75 21.47 -32.66
N GLU A 121 -22.71 22.52 -33.47
CA GLU A 121 -23.87 23.06 -34.15
C GLU A 121 -23.52 23.40 -35.59
N ASN A 122 -24.38 22.98 -36.52
CA ASN A 122 -24.22 23.27 -37.94
C ASN A 122 -25.12 24.42 -38.37
N HIS A 123 -24.58 25.63 -38.37
CA HIS A 123 -25.27 26.83 -38.87
C HIS A 123 -25.23 26.97 -40.40
N SER A 124 -24.60 26.05 -41.13
CA SER A 124 -24.51 26.12 -42.59
C SER A 124 -25.76 25.55 -43.27
N GLY A 125 -25.96 25.88 -44.55
CA GLY A 125 -27.03 25.33 -45.37
C GLY A 125 -26.77 23.93 -45.93
N ILE A 126 -25.62 23.30 -45.61
CA ILE A 126 -25.23 21.96 -46.09
C ILE A 126 -24.85 21.05 -44.93
N LYS A 127 -24.78 19.72 -45.17
CA LYS A 127 -24.29 18.78 -44.15
C LYS A 127 -22.81 19.00 -43.88
N ALA A 128 -22.40 18.87 -42.61
CA ALA A 128 -21.01 19.00 -42.19
C ALA A 128 -20.63 17.89 -41.20
N LYS A 129 -19.37 17.46 -41.24
CA LYS A 129 -18.81 16.49 -40.29
C LYS A 129 -17.98 17.22 -39.24
N TYR A 130 -18.17 16.83 -37.98
CA TYR A 130 -17.46 17.38 -36.83
C TYR A 130 -16.70 16.27 -36.11
N ASN A 131 -15.49 16.60 -35.67
CA ASN A 131 -14.71 15.72 -34.79
C ASN A 131 -15.21 15.88 -33.35
N ALA A 132 -15.94 14.88 -32.87
CA ALA A 132 -16.51 14.79 -31.53
C ALA A 132 -15.58 14.11 -30.52
N ALA A 133 -14.27 14.00 -30.80
CA ALA A 133 -13.31 13.54 -29.82
C ALA A 133 -13.22 14.51 -28.63
N ILE A 134 -13.30 13.95 -27.42
CA ILE A 134 -13.22 14.69 -26.16
C ILE A 134 -12.11 14.08 -25.30
N PHE A 135 -11.31 14.94 -24.68
CA PHE A 135 -10.26 14.58 -23.74
C PHE A 135 -10.37 15.49 -22.52
N HIS A 136 -10.13 14.94 -21.33
CA HIS A 136 -10.11 15.67 -20.08
C HIS A 136 -9.05 15.08 -19.14
N GLU A 137 -8.41 15.94 -18.35
CA GLU A 137 -7.47 15.50 -17.32
C GLU A 137 -8.26 15.17 -16.05
N ILE A 138 -8.03 14.00 -15.49
CA ILE A 138 -8.61 13.54 -14.24
C ILE A 138 -7.47 13.24 -13.25
N THR A 139 -7.82 13.25 -11.96
CA THR A 139 -6.88 12.94 -10.89
C THR A 139 -7.26 11.62 -10.24
N GLU A 140 -6.34 10.66 -10.29
CA GLU A 140 -6.39 9.46 -9.44
C GLU A 140 -5.71 9.78 -8.11
N THR A 141 -6.29 9.32 -7.00
CA THR A 141 -5.81 9.63 -5.66
C THR A 141 -5.47 8.37 -4.88
N PHE A 142 -4.46 8.48 -4.03
CA PHE A 142 -4.16 7.55 -2.96
C PHE A 142 -4.03 8.37 -1.68
N SER A 143 -4.73 7.97 -0.62
CA SER A 143 -4.48 8.48 0.71
C SER A 143 -4.48 7.37 1.75
N ASN A 144 -3.75 7.58 2.84
CA ASN A 144 -3.80 6.70 4.00
C ASN A 144 -3.84 7.50 5.31
N THR A 145 -4.41 6.85 6.32
CA THR A 145 -4.41 7.32 7.71
C THR A 145 -4.04 6.19 8.65
N TRP A 146 -3.35 6.51 9.75
CA TRP A 146 -2.87 5.51 10.69
C TRP A 146 -3.52 5.59 12.07
N SER A 147 -3.78 4.43 12.65
CA SER A 147 -3.96 4.24 14.08
C SER A 147 -2.82 3.36 14.59
N VAL A 148 -1.86 3.96 15.30
CA VAL A 148 -0.67 3.28 15.80
C VAL A 148 -0.86 2.84 17.25
N GLY A 149 -0.47 1.60 17.56
CA GLY A 149 -0.55 1.02 18.90
C GLY A 149 0.57 1.45 19.84
N GLY A 150 1.54 2.21 19.33
CA GLY A 150 2.70 2.71 20.04
C GLY A 150 3.72 3.27 19.07
N GLU A 151 4.84 3.76 19.59
CA GLU A 151 5.87 4.41 18.78
C GLU A 151 6.92 3.38 18.34
N LEU A 152 7.08 3.22 17.03
CA LEU A 152 8.06 2.33 16.42
C LEU A 152 8.99 3.13 15.51
N GLU A 153 10.27 2.73 15.45
CA GLU A 153 11.23 3.30 14.53
C GLU A 153 11.40 2.32 13.37
N VAL A 154 10.67 2.60 12.29
CA VAL A 154 10.70 1.81 11.07
C VAL A 154 11.51 2.57 10.04
N GLY A 155 12.78 2.19 9.88
CA GLY A 155 13.70 2.89 8.97
C GLY A 155 13.33 2.72 7.50
N GLN A 156 12.62 1.64 7.17
CA GLN A 156 12.27 1.27 5.81
C GLN A 156 10.84 1.70 5.43
N GLU A 157 10.66 2.16 4.19
CA GLU A 157 9.35 2.45 3.63
C GLU A 157 8.59 1.17 3.24
N ILE A 158 7.26 1.28 3.28
CA ILE A 158 6.29 0.31 2.77
C ILE A 158 6.02 0.63 1.30
N THR A 159 6.09 -0.37 0.44
CA THR A 159 5.81 -0.21 -1.00
C THR A 159 4.36 -0.52 -1.29
N TYR A 160 3.67 0.40 -1.95
CA TYR A 160 2.30 0.24 -2.41
C TYR A 160 2.25 0.12 -3.92
N SER A 161 1.45 -0.81 -4.43
CA SER A 161 1.16 -0.93 -5.86
C SER A 161 -0.34 -1.01 -6.08
N VAL A 162 -0.91 -0.02 -6.74
CA VAL A 162 -2.32 0.00 -7.11
C VAL A 162 -2.45 -0.34 -8.59
N ASN A 163 -3.19 -1.40 -8.88
CA ASN A 163 -3.64 -1.78 -10.21
C ASN A 163 -5.12 -1.46 -10.32
N PHE A 164 -5.54 -0.98 -11.49
CA PHE A 164 -6.96 -0.84 -11.79
C PHE A 164 -7.35 -2.02 -12.69
N GLY A 165 -8.41 -2.75 -12.30
CA GLY A 165 -8.83 -4.00 -12.94
C GLY A 165 -9.20 -3.87 -14.43
N ALA A 166 -9.49 -5.00 -15.10
CA ALA A 166 -9.70 -5.11 -16.55
C ALA A 166 -10.92 -4.33 -17.12
N GLY A 167 -11.65 -3.56 -16.30
CA GLY A 167 -12.67 -2.58 -16.68
C GLY A 167 -12.21 -1.11 -16.61
N SER A 168 -10.92 -0.87 -16.32
CA SER A 168 -10.33 0.46 -16.48
C SER A 168 -10.53 0.92 -17.91
N ALA A 169 -10.88 2.19 -18.08
CA ALA A 169 -11.25 2.73 -19.37
C ALA A 169 -10.06 2.60 -20.35
N GLY A 170 -9.96 1.52 -21.11
CA GLY A 170 -8.99 1.33 -22.19
C GLY A 170 -7.49 1.30 -21.84
N GLY A 171 -7.06 0.95 -20.62
CA GLY A 171 -5.62 0.78 -20.33
C GLY A 171 -5.27 0.37 -18.89
N THR A 172 -4.22 -0.44 -18.71
CA THR A 172 -3.71 -0.80 -17.38
C THR A 172 -2.96 0.39 -16.79
N THR A 173 -3.65 1.24 -16.04
CA THR A 173 -2.96 2.23 -15.21
C THR A 173 -2.39 1.50 -13.99
N LYS A 174 -1.13 1.78 -13.69
CA LYS A 174 -0.48 1.35 -12.46
C LYS A 174 -0.02 2.58 -11.71
N PHE A 175 -0.23 2.54 -10.40
CA PHE A 175 0.29 3.51 -9.47
C PHE A 175 1.20 2.77 -8.49
N SER A 176 2.41 3.27 -8.25
CA SER A 176 3.31 2.65 -7.28
C SER A 176 4.09 3.73 -6.58
N TYR A 177 4.18 3.63 -5.26
CA TYR A 177 4.87 4.60 -4.43
C TYR A 177 5.26 3.96 -3.09
N ALA A 178 6.14 4.63 -2.35
CA ALA A 178 6.61 4.18 -1.05
C ALA A 178 6.21 5.20 0.04
N ALA A 179 5.83 4.70 1.22
CA ALA A 179 5.43 5.52 2.37
C ALA A 179 6.09 5.02 3.65
N LYS A 180 6.32 5.94 4.60
CA LYS A 180 6.79 5.57 5.94
C LYS A 180 5.63 5.01 6.76
N TRP A 181 5.91 3.97 7.53
CA TRP A 181 4.96 3.43 8.51
C TRP A 181 4.54 4.52 9.51
N GLY A 182 3.26 4.52 9.89
CA GLY A 182 2.72 5.44 10.90
C GLY A 182 2.54 6.89 10.44
N ASN A 183 2.80 7.20 9.15
CA ASN A 183 2.66 8.54 8.60
C ASN A 183 1.50 8.62 7.60
N ASP A 184 0.58 9.54 7.86
CA ASP A 184 -0.48 9.90 6.92
C ASP A 184 0.13 10.50 5.66
N THR A 185 -0.36 10.04 4.51
CA THR A 185 0.16 10.41 3.20
C THR A 185 -1.01 10.58 2.23
N THR A 186 -0.90 11.59 1.36
CA THR A 186 -1.75 11.72 0.17
C THR A 186 -0.86 11.85 -1.05
N ARG A 187 -1.25 11.17 -2.12
CA ARG A 187 -0.62 11.20 -3.43
C ARG A 187 -1.67 11.29 -4.51
N GLU A 188 -1.32 11.99 -5.57
CA GLU A 188 -2.20 12.23 -6.70
C GLU A 188 -1.44 11.95 -7.98
N LYS A 189 -2.15 11.47 -8.99
CA LYS A 189 -1.63 11.27 -10.33
C LYS A 189 -2.64 11.79 -11.34
N SER A 190 -2.21 12.76 -12.13
CA SER A 190 -2.97 13.17 -13.31
C SER A 190 -2.95 12.08 -14.37
N ALA A 191 -4.09 11.84 -14.98
CA ALA A 191 -4.26 10.98 -16.13
C ALA A 191 -5.22 11.63 -17.12
N THR A 192 -4.99 11.44 -18.42
CA THR A 192 -5.91 11.95 -19.45
C THR A 192 -6.91 10.88 -19.82
N LEU A 193 -8.20 11.17 -19.65
CA LEU A 193 -9.30 10.35 -20.12
C LEU A 193 -9.86 10.93 -21.42
N GLY A 194 -10.08 10.12 -22.44
CA GLY A 194 -10.66 10.59 -23.69
C GLY A 194 -10.92 9.51 -24.72
N SER A 195 -11.59 9.87 -25.80
CA SER A 195 -11.86 8.97 -26.93
C SER A 195 -10.75 9.01 -27.99
N SER A 196 -10.71 8.04 -28.90
CA SER A 196 -9.85 8.15 -30.09
C SER A 196 -10.18 9.42 -30.90
N THR A 197 -9.22 9.91 -31.67
CA THR A 197 -9.37 11.08 -32.55
C THR A 197 -10.34 10.86 -33.72
N SER A 198 -10.86 9.64 -33.89
CA SER A 198 -11.73 9.21 -35.00
C SER A 198 -13.23 9.27 -34.70
N VAL A 199 -13.64 9.86 -33.57
CA VAL A 199 -15.07 9.99 -33.25
C VAL A 199 -15.68 11.13 -34.07
N GLU A 200 -16.24 10.82 -35.23
CA GLU A 200 -16.94 11.81 -36.07
C GLU A 200 -18.46 11.76 -35.88
N VAL A 201 -19.11 12.91 -36.05
CA VAL A 201 -20.56 13.08 -36.15
C VAL A 201 -20.90 13.95 -37.36
N GLU A 202 -21.88 13.55 -38.16
CA GLU A 202 -22.39 14.33 -39.29
C GLU A 202 -23.67 15.05 -38.85
N LEU A 203 -23.73 16.36 -39.09
CA LEU A 203 -24.86 17.22 -38.71
C LEU A 203 -25.54 17.78 -39.95
N ASN A 204 -26.87 17.67 -39.99
CA ASN A 204 -27.68 18.37 -40.99
C ASN A 204 -27.70 19.89 -40.73
N PRO A 205 -28.05 20.72 -41.73
CA PRO A 205 -28.29 22.15 -41.52
C PRO A 205 -29.22 22.42 -40.33
N GLY A 206 -28.80 23.28 -39.42
CA GLY A 206 -29.55 23.66 -38.21
C GLY A 206 -29.54 22.63 -37.08
N GLN A 207 -28.86 21.48 -37.23
CA GLN A 207 -28.78 20.47 -36.18
C GLN A 207 -27.67 20.79 -35.17
N ALA A 208 -27.94 20.52 -33.89
CA ALA A 208 -26.98 20.64 -32.81
C ALA A 208 -26.92 19.34 -31.99
N VAL A 209 -25.72 18.97 -31.54
CA VAL A 209 -25.47 17.80 -30.70
C VAL A 209 -24.58 18.14 -29.52
N ILE A 210 -24.71 17.36 -28.45
CA ILE A 210 -23.86 17.39 -27.27
C ILE A 210 -23.10 16.07 -27.20
N ALA A 211 -21.78 16.15 -27.26
CA ALA A 211 -20.90 15.03 -26.95
C ALA A 211 -20.47 15.13 -25.49
N SER A 212 -20.69 14.06 -24.72
CA SER A 212 -20.37 13.99 -23.29
C SER A 212 -19.39 12.85 -23.04
N LEU A 213 -18.19 13.15 -22.55
CA LEU A 213 -17.30 12.15 -21.97
C LEU A 213 -17.85 11.78 -20.60
N THR A 214 -18.26 10.52 -20.46
CA THR A 214 -18.80 9.95 -19.23
C THR A 214 -17.87 8.85 -18.72
N ALA A 215 -17.83 8.66 -17.41
CA ALA A 215 -17.08 7.60 -16.75
C ALA A 215 -17.77 7.17 -15.46
N THR A 216 -17.35 6.07 -14.87
CA THR A 216 -17.66 5.73 -13.48
C THR A 216 -16.51 6.23 -12.61
N GLN A 217 -16.81 7.12 -11.67
CA GLN A 217 -15.87 7.52 -10.62
C GLN A 217 -16.06 6.59 -9.43
N GLY A 218 -14.96 6.04 -8.92
CA GLY A 218 -14.96 5.09 -7.81
C GLY A 218 -14.02 5.51 -6.67
N THR A 219 -14.35 5.06 -5.47
CA THR A 219 -13.48 5.06 -4.30
C THR A 219 -13.44 3.65 -3.72
N LEU A 220 -12.24 3.11 -3.53
CA LEU A 220 -12.00 1.85 -2.82
C LEU A 220 -11.38 2.18 -1.46
N ASP A 221 -12.03 1.77 -0.39
CA ASP A 221 -11.53 1.90 0.98
C ASP A 221 -11.04 0.55 1.51
N VAL A 222 -9.83 0.54 2.04
CA VAL A 222 -9.10 -0.66 2.48
C VAL A 222 -8.56 -0.46 3.88
N GLU A 223 -8.51 -1.54 4.65
CA GLU A 223 -7.83 -1.60 5.95
C GLU A 223 -6.71 -2.64 5.92
N VAL A 224 -5.54 -2.28 6.44
CA VAL A 224 -4.39 -3.16 6.63
C VAL A 224 -4.00 -3.15 8.10
N ASP A 225 -4.04 -4.32 8.75
CA ASP A 225 -3.55 -4.49 10.12
C ASP A 225 -2.11 -4.98 10.11
N TYR A 226 -1.31 -4.39 10.99
CA TYR A 226 0.09 -4.71 11.20
C TYR A 226 0.32 -5.20 12.62
N GLU A 227 1.28 -6.10 12.77
CA GLU A 227 1.77 -6.61 14.05
C GLU A 227 3.27 -6.35 14.16
N ALA A 228 3.67 -5.71 15.26
CA ALA A 228 5.05 -5.65 15.71
C ALA A 228 5.27 -6.62 16.87
N ARG A 229 6.32 -7.43 16.81
CA ARG A 229 6.75 -8.36 17.86
C ARG A 229 8.25 -8.32 18.06
N LEU A 230 8.74 -8.84 19.18
CA LEU A 230 10.18 -8.98 19.45
C LEU A 230 10.67 -10.40 19.20
N GLN A 231 11.92 -10.54 18.76
CA GLN A 231 12.65 -11.81 18.65
C GLN A 231 14.11 -11.64 19.06
N GLY A 232 14.84 -12.73 19.24
CA GLY A 232 16.22 -12.73 19.73
C GLY A 232 16.31 -13.03 21.23
N VAL A 233 17.46 -12.71 21.83
CA VAL A 233 17.74 -13.03 23.24
C VAL A 233 18.08 -11.81 24.07
N VAL A 234 17.56 -11.80 25.30
CA VAL A 234 17.96 -10.90 26.38
C VAL A 234 19.23 -11.47 27.00
N PHE A 235 20.27 -10.65 27.10
CA PHE A 235 21.43 -10.98 27.89
C PHE A 235 21.20 -10.58 29.35
N ALA A 236 21.38 -11.52 30.27
CA ALA A 236 21.38 -11.28 31.71
C ALA A 236 22.75 -11.65 32.30
N ASN A 237 23.33 -10.76 33.12
CA ASN A 237 24.48 -11.07 33.96
C ASN A 237 24.05 -11.26 35.41
N TYR A 238 24.82 -12.04 36.16
CA TYR A 238 24.64 -12.23 37.59
C TYR A 238 25.96 -11.94 38.31
N ARG A 239 25.91 -11.31 39.48
CA ARG A 239 27.12 -11.05 40.30
C ARG A 239 27.72 -12.36 40.84
N ASN A 240 26.85 -13.28 41.22
CA ASN A 240 27.18 -14.65 41.58
C ASN A 240 26.72 -15.58 40.46
N LYS A 241 27.38 -16.73 40.27
CA LYS A 241 26.97 -17.68 39.24
C LYS A 241 25.52 -18.11 39.46
N TYR A 242 24.69 -17.93 38.43
CA TYR A 242 23.37 -18.57 38.33
C TYR A 242 23.55 -19.85 37.53
N LYS A 243 23.25 -21.01 38.12
CA LYS A 243 23.45 -22.33 37.49
C LYS A 243 24.84 -22.47 36.85
N ASP A 244 25.88 -22.17 37.64
CA ASP A 244 27.31 -22.25 37.27
C ASP A 244 27.84 -21.25 36.24
N HIS A 245 27.00 -20.35 35.71
CA HIS A 245 27.40 -19.34 34.73
C HIS A 245 27.08 -17.90 35.19
N TYR A 246 27.93 -16.95 34.79
CA TYR A 246 27.71 -15.52 35.05
C TYR A 246 26.81 -14.87 34.00
N PHE A 247 26.80 -15.37 32.77
CA PHE A 247 26.09 -14.79 31.63
C PHE A 247 25.09 -15.79 31.06
N TRP A 248 23.89 -15.31 30.81
CA TRP A 248 22.79 -16.09 30.26
C TRP A 248 22.12 -15.36 29.10
N ALA A 249 21.69 -16.13 28.11
CA ALA A 249 20.83 -15.70 27.03
C ALA A 249 19.44 -16.29 27.26
N PHE A 250 18.43 -15.43 27.39
CA PHE A 250 17.04 -15.85 27.53
C PHE A 250 16.21 -15.37 26.34
N PRO A 251 15.38 -16.21 25.72
CA PRO A 251 14.52 -15.78 24.63
C PRO A 251 13.58 -14.64 25.07
N ILE A 252 13.58 -13.51 24.35
CA ILE A 252 12.79 -12.33 24.72
C ILE A 252 11.29 -12.65 24.88
N THR A 253 10.75 -13.52 24.02
CA THR A 253 9.34 -13.92 24.06
C THR A 253 8.97 -14.66 25.35
N SER A 254 9.90 -15.47 25.88
CA SER A 254 9.71 -16.20 27.13
C SER A 254 9.80 -15.27 28.33
N VAL A 255 10.76 -14.32 28.29
CA VAL A 255 10.90 -13.26 29.29
C VAL A 255 9.67 -12.37 29.34
N GLN A 256 9.17 -11.89 28.18
CA GLN A 256 7.94 -11.09 28.10
C GLN A 256 6.75 -11.85 28.69
N SER A 257 6.60 -13.14 28.34
CA SER A 257 5.49 -13.96 28.85
C SER A 257 5.54 -14.15 30.37
N ALA A 258 6.71 -14.40 30.95
CA ALA A 258 6.87 -14.53 32.40
C ALA A 258 6.70 -13.18 33.12
N GLY A 259 7.12 -12.09 32.47
CA GLY A 259 6.99 -10.73 32.97
C GLY A 259 5.56 -10.20 33.01
N GLY A 260 4.69 -10.73 32.14
CA GLY A 260 3.39 -10.13 31.82
C GLY A 260 3.52 -8.90 30.92
N LEU A 261 4.58 -8.82 30.13
CA LEU A 261 4.88 -7.69 29.25
C LEU A 261 4.18 -7.85 27.89
N PRO A 262 3.87 -6.75 27.18
CA PRO A 262 3.32 -6.80 25.83
C PRO A 262 4.19 -7.65 24.91
N ARG A 263 3.58 -8.63 24.23
CA ARG A 263 4.27 -9.50 23.25
C ARG A 263 4.11 -9.02 21.81
N THR A 264 3.05 -8.28 21.57
CA THR A 264 2.63 -7.81 20.25
C THR A 264 2.06 -6.40 20.38
N ILE A 265 2.35 -5.55 19.42
CA ILE A 265 1.76 -4.22 19.27
C ILE A 265 1.08 -4.20 17.91
N THR A 266 -0.20 -3.85 17.89
CA THR A 266 -1.00 -3.81 16.66
C THR A 266 -1.14 -2.39 16.16
N SER A 267 -1.19 -2.21 14.84
CA SER A 267 -1.47 -0.90 14.22
C SER A 267 -2.31 -1.12 12.98
N THR A 268 -3.16 -0.15 12.65
CA THR A 268 -4.11 -0.25 11.54
C THR A 268 -3.91 0.94 10.61
N GLU A 269 -3.78 0.64 9.32
CA GLU A 269 -3.74 1.63 8.25
C GLU A 269 -5.06 1.57 7.48
N LYS A 270 -5.69 2.73 7.28
CA LYS A 270 -6.86 2.87 6.39
C LYS A 270 -6.43 3.60 5.14
N ILE A 271 -6.66 2.99 3.99
CA ILE A 271 -6.26 3.45 2.68
C ILE A 271 -7.51 3.78 1.87
N SER A 272 -7.51 4.92 1.17
CA SER A 272 -8.56 5.31 0.23
C SER A 272 -7.97 5.57 -1.15
N ILE A 273 -8.56 4.96 -2.17
CA ILE A 273 -8.09 5.02 -3.56
C ILE A 273 -9.19 5.58 -4.45
N GLY A 274 -8.97 6.74 -5.05
CA GLY A 274 -9.85 7.31 -6.07
C GLY A 274 -9.47 6.82 -7.47
N PHE A 275 -10.46 6.31 -8.23
CA PHE A 275 -10.24 5.73 -9.55
C PHE A 275 -11.37 6.03 -10.55
N TYR A 276 -11.10 5.79 -11.84
CA TYR A 276 -12.08 5.95 -12.91
C TYR A 276 -12.12 4.72 -13.83
N THR A 277 -13.32 4.29 -14.20
CA THR A 277 -13.58 3.11 -15.05
C THR A 277 -14.67 3.41 -16.09
N SER A 278 -14.89 2.46 -17.01
CA SER A 278 -16.08 2.44 -17.89
C SER A 278 -16.30 3.72 -18.71
N ALA A 279 -15.23 4.37 -19.18
CA ALA A 279 -15.39 5.63 -19.89
C ALA A 279 -15.92 5.46 -21.32
N ARG A 280 -16.76 6.41 -21.73
CA ARG A 280 -17.32 6.47 -23.09
C ARG A 280 -17.70 7.90 -23.46
N VAL A 281 -17.77 8.18 -24.76
CA VAL A 281 -18.36 9.40 -25.30
C VAL A 281 -19.78 9.12 -25.75
N ASP A 282 -20.74 9.80 -25.13
CA ASP A 282 -22.15 9.78 -25.48
C ASP A 282 -22.51 11.01 -26.32
N ILE A 283 -22.95 10.81 -27.56
CA ILE A 283 -23.40 11.88 -28.44
C ILE A 283 -24.93 11.86 -28.48
N LYS A 284 -25.53 13.00 -28.11
CA LYS A 284 -26.99 13.18 -28.08
C LYS A 284 -27.39 14.38 -28.92
N ASP A 285 -28.55 14.29 -29.55
CA ASP A 285 -29.18 15.44 -30.17
C ASP A 285 -29.57 16.47 -29.11
N LYS A 286 -29.25 17.75 -29.33
CA LYS A 286 -29.43 18.80 -28.31
C LYS A 286 -30.90 19.09 -28.03
N VAL A 287 -31.77 18.91 -29.02
CA VAL A 287 -33.20 19.26 -28.91
C VAL A 287 -34.00 18.07 -28.38
N THR A 288 -33.84 16.91 -28.99
CA THR A 288 -34.64 15.72 -28.64
C THR A 288 -34.05 14.94 -27.47
N THR A 289 -32.80 15.22 -27.09
CA THR A 289 -31.99 14.46 -26.12
C THR A 289 -31.75 12.99 -26.51
N GLY A 290 -32.19 12.59 -27.71
CA GLY A 290 -32.05 11.25 -28.26
C GLY A 290 -30.57 10.91 -28.46
N ARG A 291 -30.18 9.71 -28.02
CA ARG A 291 -28.80 9.22 -28.19
C ARG A 291 -28.56 8.87 -29.66
N LEU A 292 -27.58 9.53 -30.27
CA LEU A 292 -27.22 9.34 -31.67
C LEU A 292 -26.09 8.33 -31.83
N LYS A 293 -25.09 8.38 -30.95
CA LYS A 293 -23.88 7.55 -31.03
C LYS A 293 -23.23 7.36 -29.67
N VAL A 294 -22.57 6.22 -29.49
CA VAL A 294 -21.68 5.94 -28.36
C VAL A 294 -20.33 5.53 -28.93
N ALA A 295 -19.25 6.09 -28.39
CA ALA A 295 -17.89 5.72 -28.75
C ALA A 295 -17.10 5.30 -27.49
N PRO A 296 -16.23 4.29 -27.59
CA PRO A 296 -15.37 3.91 -26.48
C PRO A 296 -14.41 5.05 -26.12
N ALA A 297 -14.13 5.21 -24.82
CA ALA A 297 -13.13 6.13 -24.33
C ALA A 297 -12.22 5.42 -23.31
N GLY A 298 -11.06 6.00 -23.08
CA GLY A 298 -10.09 5.44 -22.16
C GLY A 298 -8.96 6.37 -21.76
N PHE A 299 -8.06 5.85 -20.95
CA PHE A 299 -6.81 6.50 -20.60
C PHE A 299 -5.93 6.63 -21.83
N VAL A 300 -5.48 7.84 -22.12
CA VAL A 300 -4.68 8.16 -23.31
C VAL A 300 -3.26 8.51 -22.87
N ARG A 301 -2.26 7.90 -23.50
CA ARG A 301 -0.83 8.11 -23.16
C ARG A 301 -0.28 9.46 -23.61
N THR A 302 -0.90 10.09 -24.61
CA THR A 302 -0.51 11.39 -25.16
C THR A 302 -1.75 12.17 -25.59
N LYS A 303 -1.87 13.43 -25.16
CA LYS A 303 -2.87 14.36 -25.69
C LYS A 303 -2.58 14.53 -27.20
N PRO A 304 -3.52 14.25 -28.11
CA PRO A 304 -3.31 14.58 -29.51
C PRO A 304 -3.08 16.08 -29.62
N GLN A 305 -2.01 16.49 -30.31
CA GLN A 305 -1.80 17.91 -30.61
C GLN A 305 -3.04 18.41 -31.36
N HIS A 306 -3.64 19.49 -30.86
CA HIS A 306 -4.80 20.11 -31.49
C HIS A 306 -4.46 20.42 -32.95
N PHE A 307 -5.15 19.79 -33.89
CA PHE A 307 -5.29 20.36 -35.22
C PHE A 307 -6.31 21.49 -35.05
N GLY A 308 -5.78 22.72 -35.01
CA GLY A 308 -6.58 23.94 -35.09
C GLY A 308 -7.24 24.08 -36.45
#